data_AF-A0A7S0GPK2-F1
#
_entry.id   AF-A0A7S0GPK2-F1
#
_cell.length_a   1.000
_cell.length_b   1.000
_cell.length_c   1.000
_cell.angle_alpha   90.00
_cell.angle_beta   90.00
_cell.angle_gamma   90.00
#
_symmetry.space_group_name_H-M   'P 1'
#
loop_
_entity.id
_entity.type
_entity.pdbx_description
1 polymer ?
#
loop_
_entity_poly.entity_id
_entity_poly.type
_entity_poly.pdbx_seq_one_letter_code
_entity_poly.pdbx_strand_id
1 'polypeptide(L)'
;VSAAAAKQRRGRAGRVRPGIAFHLFPSDAPLNRYTDPEVRRVGLQQLVMRVKALSLPGSAEQVCARLPEPPEPAAVHNAVEDLRCIGALAHDDEHLTPLGKLLSQLPTDARLGKLVVFGCALGMTDEALTLASLLGSRSPFLMPAEAREAADESKKRFGMGPQSDVLGALAAYNAFDALPGQTRFDFARERFLSIKTLQQVANNKRQLLENLSALGVVPRGIRANHVEWIGRKHDGSDGVRLVLGQLPVAAVVDADVGGNARFANPQKTMFGALPPPPGRGNAGGVLPPPPPLGEPARKPTPSALLAALLCAGLYPQLAYLHAPPTKKGAASASAVKLHVRAADRALPEPDAASVHPGSVNGALDGGAWRSCYVAFHERVKTTKVYMRDSTPVPPLAMMLLAGGDLRREHGAGKDGASLYETGGDGTDEILALDGYYRLHVPAAAAELVVRLREKIQGLVRRLIAEVDATRRAGGGRGGRGGGGAGGG
;
A
#
# COMPACT_ATOMS: atom_id res chain seq x y z
N VAL A 1 27.89 -9.93 -13.37
CA VAL A 1 28.10 -8.45 -13.48
C VAL A 1 28.49 -8.13 -14.91
N SER A 2 28.21 -6.92 -15.42
CA SER A 2 28.68 -6.55 -16.75
C SER A 2 30.19 -6.25 -16.77
N ALA A 3 30.81 -6.32 -17.94
CA ALA A 3 32.22 -5.98 -18.14
C ALA A 3 32.51 -4.52 -17.73
N ALA A 4 31.60 -3.59 -18.04
CA ALA A 4 31.68 -2.21 -17.59
C ALA A 4 31.67 -2.08 -16.05
N ALA A 5 30.81 -2.83 -15.35
CA ALA A 5 30.76 -2.83 -13.89
C ALA A 5 32.05 -3.42 -13.27
N ALA A 6 32.60 -4.49 -13.86
CA ALA A 6 33.88 -5.05 -13.43
C ALA A 6 35.03 -4.04 -13.60
N LYS A 7 35.09 -3.35 -14.74
CA LYS A 7 36.05 -2.26 -14.99
C LYS A 7 35.91 -1.11 -13.99
N GLN A 8 34.68 -0.69 -13.66
CA GLN A 8 34.44 0.33 -12.64
C GLN A 8 34.92 -0.13 -11.25
N ARG A 9 34.65 -1.39 -10.86
CA ARG A 9 35.11 -1.95 -9.58
C ARG A 9 36.64 -1.99 -9.51
N ARG A 10 37.32 -2.38 -10.59
CA ARG A 10 38.78 -2.33 -10.71
C ARG A 10 39.34 -0.93 -10.48
N GLY A 11 38.71 0.09 -11.07
CA GLY A 11 39.12 1.49 -10.88
C GLY A 11 39.03 1.99 -9.44
N ARG A 12 38.21 1.39 -8.58
CA ARG A 12 38.09 1.78 -7.16
C ARG A 12 39.35 1.47 -6.36
N ALA A 13 40.11 0.44 -6.74
CA ALA A 13 41.33 0.03 -6.05
C ALA A 13 42.52 0.99 -6.31
N GLY A 14 42.46 1.78 -7.38
CA GLY A 14 43.56 2.65 -7.82
C GLY A 14 43.43 4.12 -7.40
N ARG A 15 42.57 4.47 -6.43
CA ARG A 15 42.28 5.88 -6.10
C ARG A 15 43.39 6.62 -5.34
N VAL A 16 44.18 5.90 -4.54
CA VAL A 16 45.19 6.50 -3.65
C VAL A 16 46.60 6.03 -4.04
N ARG A 17 46.73 4.78 -4.48
CA ARG A 17 47.96 4.15 -4.93
C ARG A 17 47.62 3.01 -5.91
N PRO A 18 48.60 2.44 -6.64
CA PRO A 18 48.39 1.22 -7.39
C PRO A 18 47.75 0.14 -6.52
N GLY A 19 46.64 -0.43 -6.98
CA GLY A 19 45.84 -1.40 -6.23
C GLY A 19 45.49 -2.61 -7.08
N ILE A 20 45.10 -3.69 -6.41
CA ILE A 20 44.76 -4.97 -7.02
C ILE A 20 43.25 -5.19 -6.91
N ALA A 21 42.63 -5.69 -7.97
CA ALA A 21 41.21 -6.06 -7.98
C ALA A 21 41.07 -7.54 -8.30
N PHE A 22 40.52 -8.31 -7.35
CA PHE A 22 40.23 -9.72 -7.54
C PHE A 22 38.85 -9.90 -8.17
N HIS A 23 38.81 -10.58 -9.31
CA HIS A 23 37.57 -10.94 -10.01
C HIS A 23 37.28 -12.42 -9.79
N LEU A 24 36.19 -12.74 -9.10
CA LEU A 24 35.77 -14.12 -8.79
C LEU A 24 34.94 -14.73 -9.93
N PHE A 25 35.48 -14.69 -11.15
CA PHE A 25 34.93 -15.34 -12.34
C PHE A 25 36.08 -15.68 -13.29
N PRO A 26 35.96 -16.75 -14.10
CA PRO A 26 37.02 -17.15 -15.02
C PRO A 26 37.20 -16.12 -16.15
N SER A 27 38.38 -16.09 -16.77
CA SER A 27 38.76 -15.10 -17.77
C SER A 27 37.92 -15.15 -19.05
N ASP A 28 37.35 -16.31 -19.36
CA ASP A 28 36.47 -16.60 -20.50
C ASP A 28 34.98 -16.44 -20.15
N ALA A 29 34.64 -15.97 -18.95
CA ALA A 29 33.26 -15.76 -18.57
C ALA A 29 32.53 -14.85 -19.58
N PRO A 30 31.39 -15.29 -20.14
CA PRO A 30 30.65 -14.50 -21.12
C PRO A 30 29.91 -13.36 -20.42
N LEU A 31 30.60 -12.24 -20.20
CA LEU A 31 30.02 -11.06 -19.57
C LEU A 31 29.41 -10.12 -20.60
N ASN A 32 28.14 -9.75 -20.39
CA ASN A 32 27.54 -8.65 -21.14
C ASN A 32 28.38 -7.39 -21.01
N ARG A 33 28.53 -6.64 -22.11
CA ARG A 33 29.33 -5.41 -22.14
C ARG A 33 28.80 -4.37 -21.14
N TYR A 34 27.48 -4.20 -21.09
CA TYR A 34 26.76 -3.31 -20.19
C TYR A 34 25.64 -4.07 -19.46
N THR A 35 25.16 -3.50 -18.36
CA THR A 35 23.95 -4.00 -17.68
C THR A 35 22.74 -3.46 -18.43
N ASP A 36 21.66 -4.23 -18.53
CA ASP A 36 20.47 -3.74 -19.18
C ASP A 36 19.91 -2.48 -18.51
N PRO A 37 19.30 -1.57 -19.28
CA PRO A 37 18.77 -0.32 -18.77
C PRO A 37 17.69 -0.57 -17.72
N GLU A 38 17.60 0.31 -16.72
CA GLU A 38 16.64 0.16 -15.63
C GLU A 38 15.19 0.13 -16.14
N VAL A 39 14.86 0.96 -17.14
CA VAL A 39 13.54 1.02 -17.77
C VAL A 39 13.10 -0.30 -18.42
N ARG A 40 14.02 -1.25 -18.66
CA ARG A 40 13.70 -2.60 -19.15
C ARG A 40 13.62 -3.65 -18.05
N ARG A 41 13.90 -3.28 -16.79
CA ARG A 41 14.04 -4.21 -15.66
C ARG A 41 13.10 -3.93 -14.49
N VAL A 42 12.46 -2.76 -14.45
CA VAL A 42 11.59 -2.33 -13.34
C VAL A 42 10.16 -2.08 -13.80
N GLY A 43 9.22 -2.13 -12.84
CA GLY A 43 7.83 -1.75 -13.09
C GLY A 43 7.71 -0.29 -13.53
N LEU A 44 6.89 -0.03 -14.55
CA LEU A 44 6.83 1.28 -15.22
C LEU A 44 5.74 2.20 -14.68
N GLN A 45 4.99 1.80 -13.64
CA GLN A 45 3.88 2.58 -13.09
C GLN A 45 4.32 3.99 -12.67
N GLN A 46 5.46 4.13 -11.99
CA GLN A 46 5.99 5.44 -11.59
C GLN A 46 6.42 6.30 -12.78
N LEU A 47 7.04 5.69 -13.79
CA LEU A 47 7.42 6.39 -15.02
C LEU A 47 6.19 6.91 -15.74
N VAL A 48 5.16 6.07 -15.92
CA VAL A 48 3.90 6.44 -16.56
C VAL A 48 3.20 7.57 -15.80
N MET A 49 3.08 7.47 -14.47
CA MET A 49 2.51 8.56 -13.68
C MET A 49 3.31 9.87 -13.83
N ARG A 50 4.65 9.81 -13.87
CA ARG A 50 5.49 11.00 -14.05
C ARG A 50 5.32 11.63 -15.43
N VAL A 51 5.25 10.82 -16.49
CA VAL A 51 4.96 11.27 -17.86
C VAL A 51 3.63 12.02 -17.90
N LYS A 52 2.58 11.46 -17.28
CA LYS A 52 1.26 12.09 -17.25
C LYS A 52 1.19 13.31 -16.32
N ALA A 53 1.95 13.33 -15.23
CA ALA A 53 2.08 14.49 -14.35
C ALA A 53 2.71 15.70 -15.07
N LEU A 54 3.63 15.44 -16.00
CA LEU A 54 4.25 16.47 -16.85
C LEU A 54 3.35 16.94 -18.00
N SER A 55 2.17 16.33 -18.19
CA SER A 55 1.22 16.67 -19.26
C SER A 55 1.85 16.65 -20.66
N LEU A 56 2.76 15.69 -20.91
CA LEU A 56 3.38 15.51 -22.22
C LEU A 56 2.34 15.06 -23.25
N PRO A 57 2.40 15.55 -24.50
CA PRO A 57 1.42 15.20 -25.53
C PRO A 57 1.55 13.74 -25.98
N GLY A 58 0.40 13.06 -26.07
CA GLY A 58 0.27 11.68 -26.52
C GLY A 58 0.04 10.64 -25.41
N SER A 59 -0.07 9.38 -25.80
CA SER A 59 -0.17 8.26 -24.87
C SER A 59 1.17 8.01 -24.15
N ALA A 60 1.12 7.33 -23.01
CA ALA A 60 2.33 6.95 -22.29
C ALA A 60 3.28 6.09 -23.17
N GLU A 61 2.71 5.21 -23.99
CA GLU A 61 3.45 4.39 -24.96
C GLU A 61 4.17 5.25 -26.00
N GLN A 62 3.49 6.24 -26.59
CA GLN A 62 4.08 7.14 -27.58
C GLN A 62 5.22 7.99 -27.00
N VAL A 63 5.13 8.38 -25.73
CA VAL A 63 6.20 9.13 -25.06
C VAL A 63 7.36 8.19 -24.72
N CYS A 64 7.10 7.00 -24.18
CA CYS A 64 8.15 6.05 -23.81
C CYS A 64 8.92 5.49 -25.01
N ALA A 65 8.27 5.39 -26.18
CA ALA A 65 8.91 5.00 -27.43
C ALA A 65 10.01 5.98 -27.91
N ARG A 66 9.97 7.23 -27.43
CA ARG A 66 10.96 8.28 -27.75
C ARG A 66 12.15 8.31 -26.78
N LEU A 67 12.21 7.41 -25.80
CA LEU A 67 13.35 7.30 -24.90
C LEU A 67 14.58 6.75 -25.64
N PRO A 68 15.82 7.06 -25.20
CA PRO A 68 17.04 6.54 -25.83
C PRO A 68 17.08 5.01 -25.94
N GLU A 69 16.61 4.34 -24.90
CA GLU A 69 16.47 2.88 -24.86
C GLU A 69 15.03 2.57 -24.42
N PRO A 70 14.08 2.50 -25.36
CA PRO A 70 12.67 2.38 -25.01
C PRO A 70 12.38 1.04 -24.31
N PRO A 71 11.43 1.01 -23.35
CA PRO A 71 10.88 -0.22 -22.80
C PRO A 71 10.07 -0.98 -23.85
N GLU A 72 9.74 -2.23 -23.54
CA GLU A 72 8.78 -2.99 -24.35
C GLU A 72 7.39 -2.34 -24.31
N PRO A 73 6.70 -2.17 -25.45
CA PRO A 73 5.37 -1.56 -25.48
C PRO A 73 4.37 -2.24 -24.55
N ALA A 74 4.38 -3.58 -24.50
CA ALA A 74 3.52 -4.36 -23.61
C ALA A 74 3.76 -4.03 -22.12
N ALA A 75 5.00 -3.73 -21.72
CA ALA A 75 5.31 -3.34 -20.34
C ALA A 75 4.72 -1.97 -19.98
N VAL A 76 4.72 -1.02 -20.94
CA VAL A 76 4.10 0.30 -20.74
C VAL A 76 2.58 0.16 -20.71
N HIS A 77 2.00 -0.60 -21.63
CA HIS A 77 0.58 -0.92 -21.67
C HIS A 77 0.09 -1.48 -20.34
N ASN A 78 0.76 -2.54 -19.85
CA ASN A 78 0.43 -3.17 -18.57
C ASN A 78 0.52 -2.18 -17.39
N ALA A 79 1.48 -1.26 -17.41
CA ALA A 79 1.60 -0.24 -16.37
C ALA A 79 0.47 0.80 -16.42
N VAL A 80 0.04 1.23 -17.62
CA VAL A 80 -1.15 2.10 -17.80
C VAL A 80 -2.39 1.41 -17.26
N GLU A 81 -2.59 0.16 -17.65
CA GLU A 81 -3.70 -0.68 -17.23
C GLU A 81 -3.70 -0.96 -15.71
N ASP A 82 -2.54 -1.10 -15.09
CA ASP A 82 -2.42 -1.21 -13.62
C ASP A 82 -2.85 0.08 -12.94
N LEU A 83 -2.41 1.23 -13.46
CA LEU A 83 -2.77 2.53 -12.91
C LEU A 83 -4.26 2.85 -13.10
N ARG A 84 -4.88 2.39 -14.18
CA ARG A 84 -6.34 2.41 -14.37
C ARG A 84 -7.06 1.59 -13.29
N CYS A 85 -6.66 0.33 -13.07
CA CYS A 85 -7.22 -0.49 -11.98
C CYS A 85 -7.00 0.12 -10.58
N ILE A 86 -5.89 0.82 -10.35
CA ILE A 86 -5.63 1.54 -9.10
C ILE A 86 -6.58 2.74 -8.95
N GLY A 87 -7.07 3.30 -10.07
CA GLY A 87 -7.85 4.53 -10.13
C GLY A 87 -6.98 5.79 -10.23
N ALA A 88 -5.71 5.65 -10.59
CA ALA A 88 -4.75 6.74 -10.74
C ALA A 88 -4.83 7.40 -12.13
N LEU A 89 -5.21 6.64 -13.16
CA LEU A 89 -5.44 7.15 -14.52
C LEU A 89 -6.91 6.96 -14.92
N ALA A 90 -7.42 7.88 -15.72
CA ALA A 90 -8.72 7.74 -16.35
C ALA A 90 -8.67 6.70 -17.49
N HIS A 91 -9.81 6.08 -17.78
CA HIS A 91 -9.92 5.02 -18.78
C HIS A 91 -9.94 5.54 -20.22
N ASP A 92 -10.38 6.78 -20.43
CA ASP A 92 -10.59 7.40 -21.73
C ASP A 92 -9.29 7.93 -22.36
N ASP A 93 -8.55 8.81 -21.69
CA ASP A 93 -7.44 9.57 -22.28
C ASP A 93 -6.10 9.44 -21.52
N GLU A 94 -6.04 8.55 -20.53
CA GLU A 94 -4.89 8.37 -19.62
C GLU A 94 -4.53 9.65 -18.81
N HIS A 95 -5.46 10.58 -18.57
CA HIS A 95 -5.20 11.71 -17.67
C HIS A 95 -5.11 11.25 -16.22
N LEU A 96 -4.33 11.97 -15.41
CA LEU A 96 -4.26 11.70 -13.98
C LEU A 96 -5.56 12.11 -13.28
N THR A 97 -6.18 11.16 -12.61
CA THR A 97 -7.31 11.42 -11.70
C THR A 97 -6.85 12.26 -10.50
N PRO A 98 -7.75 12.86 -9.70
CA PRO A 98 -7.36 13.54 -8.47
C PRO A 98 -6.53 12.65 -7.53
N LEU A 99 -6.88 11.36 -7.44
CA LEU A 99 -6.10 10.36 -6.71
C LEU A 99 -4.72 10.19 -7.35
N GLY A 100 -4.64 10.00 -8.67
CA GLY A 100 -3.36 9.86 -9.38
C GLY A 100 -2.44 11.07 -9.21
N LYS A 101 -2.99 12.29 -9.23
CA LYS A 101 -2.24 13.52 -8.93
C LYS A 101 -1.65 13.48 -7.54
N LEU A 102 -2.42 13.08 -6.53
CA LEU A 102 -1.92 12.93 -5.15
C LEU A 102 -0.82 11.85 -5.05
N LEU A 103 -1.05 10.68 -5.64
CA LEU A 103 -0.10 9.56 -5.63
C LEU A 103 1.23 9.90 -6.32
N SER A 104 1.20 10.64 -7.42
CA SER A 104 2.40 11.06 -8.17
C SER A 104 3.37 11.95 -7.37
N GLN A 105 2.93 12.47 -6.22
CA GLN A 105 3.71 13.34 -5.34
C GLN A 105 4.22 12.62 -4.09
N LEU A 106 3.77 11.39 -3.85
CA LEU A 106 4.28 10.56 -2.75
C LEU A 106 5.52 9.79 -3.22
N PRO A 107 6.58 9.67 -2.40
CA PRO A 107 7.78 8.91 -2.75
C PRO A 107 7.58 7.40 -2.51
N THR A 108 6.46 6.86 -2.99
CA THR A 108 6.06 5.46 -2.79
C THR A 108 5.45 4.89 -4.05
N ASP A 109 5.42 3.55 -4.16
CA ASP A 109 4.62 2.88 -5.17
C ASP A 109 3.15 3.33 -5.13
N ALA A 110 2.47 3.37 -6.29
CA ALA A 110 1.09 3.83 -6.39
C ALA A 110 0.12 3.02 -5.51
N ARG A 111 0.34 1.71 -5.39
CA ARG A 111 -0.48 0.82 -4.52
C ARG A 111 -0.30 1.15 -3.05
N LEU A 112 0.94 1.37 -2.61
CA LEU A 112 1.25 1.74 -1.24
C LEU A 112 0.77 3.15 -0.91
N GLY A 113 0.91 4.10 -1.84
CA GLY A 113 0.36 5.44 -1.69
C GLY A 113 -1.17 5.40 -1.56
N LYS A 114 -1.85 4.57 -2.37
CA LYS A 114 -3.31 4.38 -2.27
C LYS A 114 -3.70 3.78 -0.92
N LEU A 115 -2.95 2.78 -0.44
CA LEU A 115 -3.14 2.21 0.90
C LEU A 115 -3.09 3.30 1.98
N VAL A 116 -2.11 4.19 1.92
CA VAL A 116 -1.97 5.29 2.88
C VAL A 116 -3.13 6.28 2.78
N VAL A 117 -3.51 6.70 1.57
CA VAL A 117 -4.64 7.64 1.36
C VAL A 117 -5.96 7.05 1.87
N PHE A 118 -6.24 5.78 1.58
CA PHE A 118 -7.43 5.10 2.11
C PHE A 118 -7.36 4.96 3.63
N GLY A 119 -6.18 4.65 4.17
CA GLY A 119 -5.93 4.62 5.60
C GLY A 119 -6.28 5.94 6.28
N CYS A 120 -5.84 7.07 5.73
CA CYS A 120 -6.20 8.39 6.24
C CYS A 120 -7.71 8.65 6.17
N ALA A 121 -8.35 8.35 5.03
CA ALA A 121 -9.78 8.55 4.85
C ALA A 121 -10.66 7.70 5.80
N LEU A 122 -10.15 6.53 6.22
CA LEU A 122 -10.81 5.61 7.14
C LEU A 122 -10.38 5.79 8.60
N GLY A 123 -9.54 6.79 8.90
CA GLY A 123 -9.04 7.06 10.25
C GLY A 123 -8.02 6.04 10.76
N MET A 124 -7.42 5.24 9.89
CA MET A 124 -6.42 4.18 10.17
C MET A 124 -5.00 4.62 9.78
N THR A 125 -4.66 5.90 9.98
CA THR A 125 -3.42 6.48 9.47
C THR A 125 -2.16 5.78 9.98
N ASP A 126 -2.07 5.49 11.29
CA ASP A 126 -0.88 4.84 11.87
C ASP A 126 -0.68 3.42 11.31
N GLU A 127 -1.76 2.64 11.23
CA GLU A 127 -1.71 1.30 10.68
C GLU A 127 -1.37 1.31 9.20
N ALA A 128 -1.92 2.25 8.43
CA ALA A 128 -1.65 2.40 7.00
C ALA A 128 -0.18 2.78 6.73
N LEU A 129 0.37 3.71 7.51
CA LEU A 129 1.78 4.09 7.44
C LEU A 129 2.69 2.90 7.78
N THR A 130 2.32 2.12 8.80
CA THR A 130 3.08 0.92 9.22
C THR A 130 3.03 -0.16 8.14
N LEU A 131 1.85 -0.48 7.61
CA LEU A 131 1.65 -1.45 6.54
C LEU A 131 2.42 -1.04 5.28
N ALA A 132 2.31 0.22 4.84
CA ALA A 132 3.07 0.72 3.69
C ALA A 132 4.58 0.63 3.91
N SER A 133 5.05 0.93 5.12
CA SER A 133 6.48 0.85 5.47
C SER A 133 6.99 -0.59 5.54
N LEU A 134 6.17 -1.53 6.01
CA LEU A 134 6.48 -2.96 6.05
C LEU A 134 6.52 -3.56 4.64
N LEU A 135 5.53 -3.25 3.80
CA LEU A 135 5.47 -3.72 2.41
C LEU A 135 6.59 -3.13 1.54
N GLY A 136 6.96 -1.87 1.78
CA GLY A 136 8.07 -1.21 1.09
C GLY A 136 9.47 -1.60 1.61
N SER A 137 9.55 -2.42 2.66
CA SER A 137 10.81 -2.89 3.25
C SER A 137 10.95 -4.40 3.11
N ARG A 138 12.16 -4.93 3.33
CA ARG A 138 12.35 -6.38 3.51
C ARG A 138 11.58 -6.86 4.75
N SER A 139 11.24 -8.15 4.79
CA SER A 139 10.61 -8.75 5.98
C SER A 139 11.44 -8.50 7.24
N PRO A 140 10.80 -8.16 8.39
CA PRO A 140 11.51 -8.02 9.66
C PRO A 140 11.91 -9.37 10.26
N PHE A 141 11.28 -10.48 9.86
CA PHE A 141 11.61 -11.82 10.35
C PHE A 141 12.92 -12.33 9.73
N LEU A 142 13.82 -12.80 10.59
CA LEU A 142 15.08 -13.43 10.23
C LEU A 142 14.90 -14.95 10.12
N MET A 143 15.70 -15.57 9.25
CA MET A 143 15.71 -17.01 9.03
C MET A 143 17.14 -17.55 9.15
N PRO A 144 17.71 -17.58 10.38
CA PRO A 144 19.04 -18.13 10.60
C PRO A 144 19.05 -19.63 10.31
N ALA A 145 20.10 -20.13 9.65
CA ALA A 145 20.19 -21.55 9.26
C ALA A 145 20.15 -22.50 10.47
N GLU A 146 20.81 -22.12 11.56
CA GLU A 146 20.94 -22.93 12.79
C GLU A 146 19.65 -22.98 13.62
N ALA A 147 18.78 -21.99 13.51
CA ALA A 147 17.56 -21.85 14.32
C ALA A 147 16.30 -21.66 13.45
N ARG A 148 16.30 -22.30 12.27
CA ARG A 148 15.27 -22.11 11.24
C ARG A 148 13.87 -22.44 11.74
N GLU A 149 13.71 -23.57 12.42
CA GLU A 149 12.41 -24.03 12.94
C GLU A 149 11.85 -23.09 14.00
N ALA A 150 12.70 -22.65 14.96
CA ALA A 150 12.30 -21.70 15.99
C ALA A 150 11.92 -20.32 15.41
N ALA A 151 12.62 -19.88 14.36
CA ALA A 151 12.32 -18.64 13.66
C ALA A 151 11.00 -18.73 12.88
N ASP A 152 10.76 -19.85 12.17
CA ASP A 152 9.51 -20.12 11.46
C ASP A 152 8.32 -20.17 12.43
N GLU A 153 8.47 -20.85 13.57
CA GLU A 153 7.46 -20.92 14.63
C GLU A 153 7.17 -19.53 15.22
N SER A 154 8.21 -18.74 15.51
CA SER A 154 8.05 -17.34 15.96
C SER A 154 7.24 -16.52 14.96
N LYS A 155 7.57 -16.62 13.66
CA LYS A 155 6.84 -15.91 12.60
C LYS A 155 5.37 -16.34 12.55
N LYS A 156 5.09 -17.64 12.62
CA LYS A 156 3.72 -18.20 12.61
C LYS A 156 2.89 -17.71 13.80
N ARG A 157 3.48 -17.59 15.00
CA ARG A 157 2.76 -17.07 16.19
C ARG A 157 2.13 -15.70 15.96
N PHE A 158 2.77 -14.82 15.20
CA PHE A 158 2.21 -13.52 14.86
C PHE A 158 1.20 -13.58 13.70
N GLY A 159 1.42 -14.43 12.70
CA GLY A 159 0.64 -14.43 11.46
C GLY A 159 -0.56 -15.39 11.42
N MET A 160 -0.58 -16.45 12.24
CA MET A 160 -1.58 -17.52 12.13
C MET A 160 -2.99 -17.10 12.53
N GLY A 161 -3.14 -16.20 13.50
CA GLY A 161 -4.45 -15.67 13.92
C GLY A 161 -5.24 -15.11 12.72
N PRO A 162 -4.73 -14.09 12.03
CA PRO A 162 -5.34 -13.56 10.81
C PRO A 162 -5.03 -14.36 9.53
N GLN A 163 -4.23 -15.43 9.60
CA GLN A 163 -3.64 -16.11 8.43
C GLN A 163 -2.93 -15.13 7.48
N SER A 164 -2.13 -14.18 7.99
CA SER A 164 -1.54 -13.14 7.16
C SER A 164 -0.08 -12.87 7.51
N ASP A 165 0.79 -12.88 6.50
CA ASP A 165 2.20 -12.50 6.65
C ASP A 165 2.35 -11.02 7.04
N VAL A 166 1.60 -10.14 6.36
CA VAL A 166 1.71 -8.70 6.51
C VAL A 166 1.11 -8.24 7.84
N LEU A 167 -0.06 -8.78 8.23
CA LEU A 167 -0.66 -8.49 9.53
C LEU A 167 0.13 -9.12 10.68
N GLY A 168 0.79 -10.26 10.46
CA GLY A 168 1.75 -10.81 11.42
C GLY A 168 2.96 -9.90 11.61
N ALA A 169 3.52 -9.35 10.53
CA ALA A 169 4.60 -8.38 10.61
C ALA A 169 4.17 -7.07 11.30
N LEU A 170 2.93 -6.60 11.06
CA LEU A 170 2.33 -5.47 11.77
C LEU A 170 2.23 -5.75 13.27
N ALA A 171 1.72 -6.93 13.67
CA ALA A 171 1.62 -7.31 15.08
C ALA A 171 3.00 -7.37 15.76
N ALA A 172 4.01 -7.93 15.08
CA ALA A 172 5.38 -7.97 15.58
C ALA A 172 6.00 -6.56 15.72
N TYR A 173 5.75 -5.67 14.75
CA TYR A 173 6.19 -4.28 14.83
C TYR A 173 5.53 -3.54 15.99
N ASN A 174 4.20 -3.64 16.13
CA ASN A 174 3.47 -2.97 17.20
C ASN A 174 3.91 -3.47 18.59
N ALA A 175 4.16 -4.77 18.75
CA ALA A 175 4.68 -5.33 19.98
C ALA A 175 6.09 -4.82 20.30
N PHE A 176 6.96 -4.71 19.28
CA PHE A 176 8.29 -4.13 19.45
C PHE A 176 8.25 -2.64 19.81
N ASP A 177 7.39 -1.86 19.14
CA ASP A 177 7.30 -0.40 19.32
C ASP A 177 6.68 -0.01 20.67
N ALA A 178 5.82 -0.85 21.22
CA ALA A 178 5.24 -0.67 22.56
C ALA A 178 6.23 -0.94 23.71
N LEU A 179 7.38 -1.57 23.45
CA LEU A 179 8.36 -1.90 24.48
C LEU A 179 9.41 -0.79 24.65
N PRO A 180 9.71 -0.36 25.90
CA PRO A 180 10.70 0.66 26.16
C PRO A 180 12.13 0.09 26.18
N GLY A 181 13.10 1.00 26.09
CA GLY A 181 14.50 0.75 26.45
C GLY A 181 15.11 -0.52 25.84
N GLN A 182 15.81 -1.30 26.68
CA GLN A 182 16.51 -2.52 26.31
C GLN A 182 15.56 -3.70 26.03
N THR A 183 14.41 -3.76 26.73
CA THR A 183 13.41 -4.83 26.63
C THR A 183 12.94 -5.04 25.19
N ARG A 184 12.80 -3.97 24.39
CA ARG A 184 12.42 -4.08 22.98
C ARG A 184 13.47 -4.85 22.14
N PHE A 185 14.75 -4.65 22.44
CA PHE A 185 15.84 -5.28 21.69
C PHE A 185 15.98 -6.74 22.05
N ASP A 186 15.74 -7.08 23.32
CA ASP A 186 15.72 -8.46 23.78
C ASP A 186 14.50 -9.20 23.18
N PHE A 187 13.32 -8.58 23.18
CA PHE A 187 12.14 -9.07 22.45
C PHE A 187 12.44 -9.33 20.97
N ALA A 188 13.10 -8.39 20.29
CA ALA A 188 13.45 -8.56 18.88
C ALA A 188 14.40 -9.76 18.66
N ARG A 189 15.39 -9.95 19.55
CA ARG A 189 16.31 -11.10 19.48
C ARG A 189 15.57 -12.42 19.71
N GLU A 190 14.76 -12.50 20.77
CA GLU A 190 13.97 -13.68 21.14
C GLU A 190 12.93 -14.09 20.10
N ARG A 191 12.46 -13.12 19.28
CA ARG A 191 11.45 -13.35 18.23
C ARG A 191 12.04 -13.43 16.84
N PHE A 192 13.37 -13.48 16.71
CA PHE A 192 14.08 -13.53 15.43
C PHE A 192 13.74 -12.34 14.53
N LEU A 193 13.65 -11.14 15.09
CA LEU A 193 13.34 -9.91 14.38
C LEU A 193 14.60 -9.08 14.12
N SER A 194 14.71 -8.52 12.92
CA SER A 194 15.78 -7.61 12.55
C SER A 194 15.53 -6.22 13.13
N ILE A 195 16.26 -5.87 14.19
CA ILE A 195 16.24 -4.52 14.80
C ILE A 195 16.46 -3.44 13.73
N LYS A 196 17.41 -3.64 12.81
CA LYS A 196 17.70 -2.72 11.71
C LYS A 196 16.46 -2.51 10.81
N THR A 197 15.76 -3.59 10.46
CA THR A 197 14.55 -3.49 9.63
C THR A 197 13.44 -2.77 10.38
N LEU A 198 13.21 -3.10 11.66
CA LEU A 198 12.17 -2.45 12.48
C LEU A 198 12.43 -0.94 12.65
N GLN A 199 13.68 -0.54 12.89
CA GLN A 199 14.07 0.87 12.94
C GLN A 199 13.89 1.57 11.58
N GLN A 200 14.17 0.88 10.48
CA GLN A 200 13.91 1.40 9.13
C GLN A 200 12.40 1.61 8.91
N VAL A 201 11.55 0.68 9.37
CA VAL A 201 10.08 0.81 9.31
C VAL A 201 9.64 2.06 10.08
N ALA A 202 10.12 2.25 11.31
CA ALA A 202 9.81 3.45 12.10
C ALA A 202 10.23 4.74 11.39
N ASN A 203 11.43 4.78 10.80
CA ASN A 203 11.89 5.93 10.03
C ASN A 203 11.01 6.20 8.79
N ASN A 204 10.67 5.15 8.05
CA ASN A 204 9.79 5.24 6.87
C ASN A 204 8.40 5.78 7.26
N LYS A 205 7.81 5.30 8.37
CA LYS A 205 6.53 5.81 8.88
C LYS A 205 6.56 7.32 9.12
N ARG A 206 7.59 7.81 9.81
CA ARG A 206 7.76 9.25 10.11
C ARG A 206 7.95 10.07 8.83
N GLN A 207 8.74 9.57 7.89
CA GLN A 207 8.96 10.24 6.62
C GLN A 207 7.67 10.31 5.78
N LEU A 208 6.90 9.23 5.75
CA LEU A 208 5.60 9.22 5.09
C LEU A 208 4.62 10.19 5.75
N LEU A 209 4.58 10.24 7.09
CA LEU A 209 3.76 11.23 7.81
C LEU A 209 4.16 12.67 7.48
N GLU A 210 5.47 12.98 7.43
CA GLU A 210 5.96 14.29 7.01
C GLU A 210 5.53 14.62 5.57
N ASN A 211 5.60 13.64 4.64
CA ASN A 211 5.15 13.84 3.27
C ASN A 211 3.63 14.11 3.19
N LEU A 212 2.82 13.37 3.95
CA LEU A 212 1.38 13.62 4.06
C LEU A 212 1.09 15.01 4.62
N SER A 213 1.87 15.45 5.61
CA SER A 213 1.76 16.79 6.20
C SER A 213 2.12 17.87 5.20
N ALA A 214 3.20 17.70 4.43
CA ALA A 214 3.60 18.62 3.37
C ALA A 214 2.53 18.75 2.28
N LEU A 215 1.88 17.63 1.92
CA LEU A 215 0.78 17.61 0.95
C LEU A 215 -0.51 18.22 1.51
N GLY A 216 -0.68 18.25 2.83
CA GLY A 216 -1.90 18.70 3.50
C GLY A 216 -2.96 17.61 3.64
N VAL A 217 -2.58 16.34 3.51
CA VAL A 217 -3.44 15.17 3.80
C VAL A 217 -3.68 15.04 5.31
N VAL A 218 -2.67 15.41 6.09
CA VAL A 218 -2.76 15.63 7.53
C VAL A 218 -2.35 17.08 7.82
N PRO A 219 -2.59 17.61 9.04
CA PRO A 219 -2.21 18.98 9.38
C PRO A 219 -0.74 19.28 9.05
N ARG A 220 -0.51 20.49 8.53
CA ARG A 220 0.81 20.94 8.05
C ARG A 220 1.79 21.17 9.20
N GLY A 221 3.08 21.03 8.90
CA GLY A 221 4.17 21.35 9.82
C GLY A 221 4.69 20.17 10.64
N ILE A 222 4.22 18.95 10.38
CA ILE A 222 4.75 17.74 11.01
C ILE A 222 6.08 17.38 10.33
N ARG A 223 7.13 17.21 11.14
CA ARG A 223 8.49 16.89 10.67
C ARG A 223 8.95 15.58 11.29
N ALA A 224 9.62 14.72 10.52
CA ALA A 224 10.00 13.38 10.96
C ALA A 224 10.90 13.39 12.20
N ASN A 225 11.84 14.34 12.28
CA ASN A 225 12.75 14.51 13.42
C ASN A 225 12.00 14.90 14.71
N HIS A 226 10.94 15.68 14.59
CA HIS A 226 10.11 16.08 15.72
C HIS A 226 9.25 14.89 16.20
N VAL A 227 8.62 14.15 15.27
CA VAL A 227 7.87 12.94 15.61
C VAL A 227 8.75 11.94 16.38
N GLU A 228 9.99 11.74 15.90
CA GLU A 228 10.97 10.91 16.59
C GLU A 228 11.30 11.40 18.00
N TRP A 229 11.50 12.70 18.16
CA TRP A 229 11.80 13.30 19.47
C TRP A 229 10.65 13.07 20.46
N ILE A 230 9.39 13.23 20.02
CA ILE A 230 8.20 12.95 20.84
C ILE A 230 8.21 11.50 21.31
N GLY A 231 8.37 10.54 20.39
CA GLY A 231 8.42 9.12 20.72
C GLY A 231 9.52 8.80 21.74
N ARG A 232 10.75 9.26 21.50
CA ARG A 232 11.88 9.05 22.42
C ARG A 232 11.65 9.62 23.82
N LYS A 233 11.01 10.79 23.93
CA LYS A 233 10.85 11.49 25.21
C LYS A 233 9.70 10.95 26.06
N HIS A 234 8.66 10.39 25.43
CA HIS A 234 7.43 10.01 26.12
C HIS A 234 7.35 8.53 26.47
N ASP A 235 7.27 7.65 25.47
CA ASP A 235 7.04 6.21 25.67
C ASP A 235 8.13 5.34 25.04
N GLY A 236 9.08 5.96 24.34
CA GLY A 236 10.13 5.28 23.60
C GLY A 236 9.68 4.74 22.24
N SER A 237 8.44 4.98 21.81
CA SER A 237 7.90 4.52 20.51
C SER A 237 8.47 5.28 19.32
N ASP A 238 7.97 4.99 18.12
CA ASP A 238 8.24 5.77 16.92
C ASP A 238 7.66 7.20 16.92
N GLY A 239 6.75 7.50 17.86
CA GLY A 239 6.11 8.80 18.08
C GLY A 239 4.94 9.13 17.14
N VAL A 240 4.68 8.32 16.11
CA VAL A 240 3.64 8.59 15.09
C VAL A 240 2.26 8.57 15.72
N ARG A 241 1.95 7.53 16.50
CA ARG A 241 0.66 7.39 17.19
C ARG A 241 0.40 8.54 18.17
N LEU A 242 1.44 9.00 18.88
CA LEU A 242 1.34 10.13 19.81
C LEU A 242 0.99 11.43 19.08
N VAL A 243 1.65 11.71 17.96
CA VAL A 243 1.36 12.89 17.15
C VAL A 243 -0.03 12.83 16.54
N LEU A 244 -0.41 11.66 15.98
CA LEU A 244 -1.73 11.46 15.39
C LEU A 244 -2.86 11.59 16.41
N GLY A 245 -2.67 11.12 17.65
CA GLY A 245 -3.66 11.22 18.73
C GLY A 245 -3.94 12.65 19.20
N GLN A 246 -3.04 13.59 18.90
CA GLN A 246 -3.22 15.01 19.22
C GLN A 246 -3.86 15.80 18.08
N LEU A 247 -3.97 15.20 16.90
CA LEU A 247 -4.68 15.82 15.79
C LEU A 247 -6.18 15.80 16.10
N PRO A 248 -6.93 16.85 15.74
CA PRO A 248 -8.38 16.82 15.87
C PRO A 248 -8.89 15.59 15.12
N VAL A 249 -9.64 14.74 15.82
CA VAL A 249 -10.38 13.67 15.16
C VAL A 249 -11.34 14.37 14.21
N ALA A 250 -11.16 14.20 12.90
CA ALA A 250 -12.18 14.61 11.96
C ALA A 250 -13.44 13.86 12.38
N ALA A 251 -14.49 14.58 12.78
CA ALA A 251 -15.77 14.00 13.12
C ALA A 251 -16.34 13.38 11.84
N VAL A 252 -15.97 12.13 11.56
CA VAL A 252 -16.55 11.35 10.50
C VAL A 252 -17.85 10.82 11.08
N VAL A 253 -18.96 11.34 10.54
CA VAL A 253 -20.37 10.99 10.80
C VAL A 253 -21.08 11.85 11.86
N ASP A 254 -21.75 12.91 11.40
CA ASP A 254 -23.17 13.18 11.74
C ASP A 254 -23.78 14.06 10.64
N ALA A 255 -24.18 13.41 9.54
CA ALA A 255 -24.99 14.01 8.49
C ALA A 255 -25.85 12.90 7.88
N ASP A 256 -26.82 12.41 8.67
CA ASP A 256 -28.11 11.86 8.22
C ASP A 256 -28.88 11.24 9.39
N VAL A 257 -29.27 12.06 10.37
CA VAL A 257 -30.53 11.86 11.11
C VAL A 257 -31.08 13.26 11.36
N GLY A 258 -32.29 13.53 10.88
CA GLY A 258 -32.89 14.86 10.90
C GLY A 258 -32.90 15.50 12.28
N GLY A 259 -32.68 16.82 12.32
CA GLY A 259 -32.85 17.63 13.52
C GLY A 259 -31.71 18.61 13.78
N ASN A 260 -31.73 19.73 13.06
CA ASN A 260 -31.31 21.06 13.53
C ASN A 260 -30.17 21.11 14.59
N ALA A 261 -28.98 20.63 14.26
CA ALA A 261 -27.78 20.88 15.05
C ALA A 261 -27.03 22.09 14.47
N ARG A 262 -27.02 23.20 15.22
CA ARG A 262 -26.29 24.42 14.87
C ARG A 262 -24.83 24.09 14.59
N PHE A 263 -24.39 24.41 13.38
CA PHE A 263 -22.99 24.43 12.98
C PHE A 263 -22.18 25.31 13.95
N ALA A 264 -21.46 24.70 14.89
CA ALA A 264 -20.38 25.38 15.56
C ALA A 264 -19.30 25.64 14.52
N ASN A 265 -19.02 26.92 14.29
CA ASN A 265 -18.06 27.43 13.32
C ASN A 265 -16.70 26.68 13.42
N PRO A 266 -16.20 26.02 12.35
CA PRO A 266 -14.92 25.29 12.37
C PRO A 266 -13.68 26.18 12.57
N GLN A 267 -13.85 27.49 12.68
CA GLN A 267 -12.76 28.47 12.70
C GLN A 267 -12.14 28.75 14.08
N LYS A 268 -12.42 27.99 15.15
CA LYS A 268 -11.91 28.37 16.49
C LYS A 268 -11.44 27.27 17.44
N THR A 269 -10.92 26.17 16.92
CA THR A 269 -9.89 25.39 17.63
C THR A 269 -8.57 25.52 16.87
N MET A 270 -7.91 26.67 17.06
CA MET A 270 -6.55 26.84 16.57
C MET A 270 -5.68 25.73 17.16
N PHE A 271 -5.05 24.94 16.29
CA PHE A 271 -3.88 24.15 16.63
C PHE A 271 -2.96 24.98 17.52
N GLY A 272 -2.65 24.49 18.72
CA GLY A 272 -1.40 24.89 19.37
C GLY A 272 -0.29 24.52 18.40
N ALA A 273 0.49 25.52 17.95
CA ALA A 273 1.55 25.27 16.98
C ALA A 273 2.50 24.18 17.51
N LEU A 274 2.94 23.29 16.60
CA LEU A 274 3.89 22.23 16.92
C LEU A 274 5.17 22.84 17.50
N PRO A 275 5.70 22.31 18.62
CA PRO A 275 6.90 22.85 19.23
C PRO A 275 8.08 22.80 18.25
N PRO A 276 8.89 23.86 18.21
CA PRO A 276 10.01 23.91 17.29
C PRO A 276 11.03 22.82 17.68
N PRO A 277 11.67 22.16 16.70
CA PRO A 277 12.79 21.27 16.97
C PRO A 277 13.91 22.03 17.70
N PRO A 278 14.77 21.38 18.51
CA PRO A 278 15.87 22.06 19.16
C PRO A 278 16.88 22.59 18.12
N GLY A 279 16.94 23.93 17.97
CA GLY A 279 17.89 24.71 17.15
C GLY A 279 17.50 24.80 15.65
N ARG A 280 17.22 25.96 15.04
CA ARG A 280 17.62 27.35 15.31
C ARG A 280 16.39 28.29 15.31
N GLY A 281 16.30 29.11 16.36
CA GLY A 281 15.81 30.49 16.29
C GLY A 281 14.32 30.74 16.03
N ASN A 282 13.65 31.17 17.10
CA ASN A 282 12.40 31.96 17.17
C ASN A 282 11.02 31.29 16.99
N ALA A 283 10.36 31.17 18.15
CA ALA A 283 8.98 31.53 18.49
C ALA A 283 7.81 30.97 17.67
N GLY A 284 7.08 30.03 18.29
CA GLY A 284 5.66 29.83 18.03
C GLY A 284 5.19 28.39 18.19
N GLY A 285 4.67 28.05 19.38
CA GLY A 285 3.85 26.86 19.61
C GLY A 285 4.38 25.90 20.65
N VAL A 286 3.64 25.69 21.73
CA VAL A 286 3.87 24.60 22.69
C VAL A 286 2.75 23.60 22.42
N LEU A 287 3.08 22.35 22.05
CA LEU A 287 2.08 21.28 22.05
C LEU A 287 1.68 21.08 23.51
N PRO A 288 0.38 20.97 23.82
CA PRO A 288 0.00 20.48 25.13
C PRO A 288 0.66 19.12 25.36
N PRO A 289 1.05 18.80 26.61
CA PRO A 289 1.52 17.45 26.93
C PRO A 289 0.51 16.44 26.39
N PRO A 290 0.96 15.31 25.79
CA PRO A 290 0.05 14.24 25.43
C PRO A 290 -0.82 13.91 26.66
N PRO A 291 -2.08 13.50 26.46
CA PRO A 291 -2.97 13.17 27.55
C PRO A 291 -2.25 12.23 28.54
N PRO A 292 -2.51 12.37 29.86
CA PRO A 292 -1.89 11.51 30.86
C PRO A 292 -2.05 10.04 30.47
N LEU A 293 -1.10 9.19 30.89
CA LEU A 293 -0.92 7.75 30.59
C LEU A 293 -2.14 6.81 30.81
N GLY A 294 -3.37 7.33 30.89
CA GLY A 294 -4.61 6.60 31.12
C GLY A 294 -5.77 6.93 30.18
N GLU A 295 -5.59 7.65 29.06
CA GLU A 295 -6.61 7.59 27.99
C GLU A 295 -6.72 6.14 27.49
N PRO A 296 -7.95 5.60 27.33
CA PRO A 296 -8.10 4.22 26.90
C PRO A 296 -7.43 4.07 25.54
N ALA A 297 -6.37 3.24 25.49
CA ALA A 297 -5.68 2.92 24.26
C ALA A 297 -6.73 2.62 23.19
N ARG A 298 -6.70 3.36 22.07
CA ARG A 298 -7.60 3.15 20.93
C ARG A 298 -7.70 1.64 20.70
N LYS A 299 -8.93 1.11 20.74
CA LYS A 299 -9.15 -0.34 20.56
C LYS A 299 -8.39 -0.81 19.32
N PRO A 300 -7.66 -1.93 19.39
CA PRO A 300 -6.87 -2.40 18.27
C PRO A 300 -7.78 -2.58 17.06
N THR A 301 -7.34 -2.07 15.92
CA THR A 301 -8.14 -2.14 14.70
C THR A 301 -8.37 -3.61 14.31
N PRO A 302 -9.61 -4.04 14.05
CA PRO A 302 -9.91 -5.43 13.72
C PRO A 302 -9.11 -5.91 12.49
N SER A 303 -8.63 -7.15 12.53
CA SER A 303 -7.85 -7.74 11.44
C SER A 303 -8.58 -7.74 10.11
N ALA A 304 -9.90 -7.92 10.11
CA ALA A 304 -10.75 -7.84 8.92
C ALA A 304 -10.70 -6.46 8.25
N LEU A 305 -10.67 -5.38 9.05
CA LEU A 305 -10.59 -4.02 8.52
C LEU A 305 -9.19 -3.70 7.98
N LEU A 306 -8.14 -4.21 8.63
CA LEU A 306 -6.77 -4.12 8.13
C LEU A 306 -6.58 -4.91 6.83
N ALA A 307 -7.16 -6.12 6.74
CA ALA A 307 -7.17 -6.92 5.52
C ALA A 307 -7.97 -6.22 4.40
N ALA A 308 -9.07 -5.55 4.73
CA ALA A 308 -9.84 -4.73 3.80
C ALA A 308 -9.01 -3.55 3.27
N LEU A 309 -8.25 -2.87 4.14
CA LEU A 309 -7.33 -1.80 3.74
C LEU A 309 -6.20 -2.33 2.83
N LEU A 310 -5.63 -3.50 3.16
CA LEU A 310 -4.65 -4.17 2.30
C LEU A 310 -5.25 -4.52 0.93
N CYS A 311 -6.50 -4.97 0.88
CA CYS A 311 -7.22 -5.22 -0.38
C CYS A 311 -7.32 -3.94 -1.22
N ALA A 312 -7.70 -2.82 -0.61
CA ALA A 312 -7.82 -1.53 -1.29
C ALA A 312 -6.49 -1.06 -1.91
N GLY A 313 -5.40 -1.22 -1.15
CA GLY A 313 -4.06 -0.81 -1.54
C GLY A 313 -3.43 -1.73 -2.58
N LEU A 314 -3.47 -3.04 -2.37
CA LEU A 314 -2.77 -4.02 -3.20
C LEU A 314 -3.52 -4.37 -4.49
N TYR A 315 -4.80 -4.06 -4.62
CA TYR A 315 -5.53 -4.24 -5.88
C TYR A 315 -4.78 -3.60 -7.07
N PRO A 316 -4.60 -4.31 -8.20
CA PRO A 316 -5.22 -5.59 -8.59
C PRO A 316 -4.42 -6.87 -8.24
N GLN A 317 -3.47 -6.82 -7.31
CA GLN A 317 -2.69 -8.00 -6.87
C GLN A 317 -3.50 -8.88 -5.92
N LEU A 318 -4.53 -9.52 -6.46
CA LEU A 318 -5.38 -10.47 -5.74
C LEU A 318 -5.37 -11.83 -6.42
N ALA A 319 -5.25 -12.86 -5.60
CA ALA A 319 -5.48 -14.25 -5.95
C ALA A 319 -6.87 -14.69 -5.50
N TYR A 320 -7.41 -15.70 -6.18
CA TYR A 320 -8.68 -16.30 -5.83
C TYR A 320 -8.60 -17.83 -5.85
N LEU A 321 -9.38 -18.47 -4.99
CA LEU A 321 -9.52 -19.92 -4.87
C LEU A 321 -10.76 -20.32 -5.68
N HIS A 322 -10.61 -20.55 -6.97
CA HIS A 322 -11.70 -21.05 -7.81
C HIS A 322 -11.14 -21.89 -8.95
N ALA A 323 -11.77 -23.02 -9.25
CA ALA A 323 -11.48 -23.73 -10.49
C ALA A 323 -12.04 -22.89 -11.66
N PRO A 324 -11.28 -22.63 -12.74
CA PRO A 324 -11.88 -22.04 -13.94
C PRO A 324 -13.07 -22.92 -14.38
N PRO A 325 -14.16 -22.32 -14.91
CA PRO A 325 -15.30 -23.10 -15.37
C PRO A 325 -14.83 -24.08 -16.44
N THR A 326 -14.76 -25.38 -16.10
CA THR A 326 -14.48 -26.40 -17.10
C THR A 326 -15.70 -26.50 -18.01
N LYS A 327 -15.50 -26.35 -19.31
CA LYS A 327 -16.52 -26.71 -20.30
C LYS A 327 -16.78 -28.21 -20.16
N LYS A 328 -17.87 -28.53 -19.45
CA LYS A 328 -18.40 -29.88 -19.14
C LYS A 328 -17.64 -30.68 -18.09
N GLY A 329 -18.31 -30.88 -16.96
CA GLY A 329 -18.24 -32.12 -16.18
C GLY A 329 -17.06 -32.27 -15.21
N ALA A 330 -17.42 -32.52 -13.95
CA ALA A 330 -16.56 -32.96 -12.85
C ALA A 330 -15.38 -32.03 -12.48
N ALA A 331 -15.60 -31.22 -11.44
CA ALA A 331 -14.49 -30.73 -10.62
C ALA A 331 -13.81 -31.95 -9.97
N SER A 332 -12.75 -32.45 -10.59
CA SER A 332 -11.81 -33.33 -9.89
C SER A 332 -11.30 -32.57 -8.68
N ALA A 333 -11.38 -33.19 -7.49
CA ALA A 333 -10.82 -32.72 -6.23
C ALA A 333 -9.27 -32.68 -6.24
N SER A 334 -8.67 -32.33 -7.39
CA SER A 334 -7.26 -31.98 -7.50
C SER A 334 -7.03 -30.69 -6.72
N ALA A 335 -6.07 -30.72 -5.79
CA ALA A 335 -5.68 -29.66 -4.86
C ALA A 335 -6.11 -28.25 -5.29
N VAL A 336 -6.95 -27.56 -4.51
CA VAL A 336 -7.39 -26.19 -4.77
C VAL A 336 -6.17 -25.31 -5.08
N LYS A 337 -6.07 -24.84 -6.33
CA LYS A 337 -4.99 -23.96 -6.78
C LYS A 337 -5.43 -22.51 -6.63
N LEU A 338 -4.51 -21.65 -6.21
CA LEU A 338 -4.72 -20.21 -6.27
C LEU A 338 -4.54 -19.77 -7.71
N HIS A 339 -5.42 -18.88 -8.16
CA HIS A 339 -5.35 -18.28 -9.47
C HIS A 339 -5.09 -16.78 -9.31
N VAL A 340 -4.18 -16.24 -10.10
CA VAL A 340 -3.89 -14.81 -10.18
C VAL A 340 -4.14 -14.34 -11.60
N ARG A 341 -4.49 -13.05 -11.74
CA ARG A 341 -4.62 -12.46 -13.07
C ARG A 341 -3.29 -12.60 -13.83
N ALA A 342 -3.39 -13.01 -15.09
CA ALA A 342 -2.24 -13.22 -15.96
C ALA A 342 -1.31 -12.00 -15.95
N ALA A 343 0.00 -12.25 -16.00
CA ALA A 343 0.97 -11.18 -16.13
C ALA A 343 0.84 -10.43 -17.45
N ASP A 344 0.53 -11.16 -18.52
CA ASP A 344 0.13 -10.61 -19.80
C ASP A 344 -1.40 -10.53 -19.85
N ARG A 345 -1.95 -9.33 -19.78
CA ARG A 345 -3.40 -9.10 -19.83
C ARG A 345 -4.01 -9.44 -21.19
N ALA A 346 -3.22 -9.68 -22.23
CA ALA A 346 -3.71 -10.19 -23.51
C ALA A 346 -4.10 -11.67 -23.43
N LEU A 347 -3.59 -12.41 -22.44
CA LEU A 347 -3.98 -13.81 -22.22
C LEU A 347 -5.29 -13.88 -21.42
N PRO A 348 -6.31 -14.59 -21.94
CA PRO A 348 -7.64 -14.63 -21.31
C PRO A 348 -7.70 -15.51 -20.05
N GLU A 349 -6.71 -16.38 -19.81
CA GLU A 349 -6.76 -17.36 -18.72
C GLU A 349 -5.91 -16.96 -17.49
N PRO A 350 -6.37 -17.25 -16.26
CA PRO A 350 -5.59 -17.06 -15.02
C PRO A 350 -4.25 -17.80 -15.02
N ASP A 351 -3.23 -17.18 -14.42
CA ASP A 351 -2.01 -17.88 -14.04
C ASP A 351 -2.27 -18.69 -12.76
N ALA A 352 -1.92 -19.98 -12.75
CA ALA A 352 -1.88 -20.77 -11.52
C ALA A 352 -0.71 -20.28 -10.64
N ALA A 353 -1.01 -20.00 -9.37
CA ALA A 353 -0.06 -19.54 -8.37
C ALA A 353 -0.05 -20.45 -7.14
N SER A 354 1.07 -20.46 -6.44
CA SER A 354 1.22 -21.09 -5.13
C SER A 354 1.71 -20.08 -4.11
N VAL A 355 1.49 -20.34 -2.82
CA VAL A 355 2.11 -19.54 -1.77
C VAL A 355 3.56 -20.00 -1.60
N HIS A 356 4.48 -19.05 -1.44
CA HIS A 356 5.89 -19.35 -1.19
C HIS A 356 6.05 -20.08 0.16
N PRO A 357 6.92 -21.11 0.27
CA PRO A 357 7.07 -21.88 1.52
C PRO A 357 7.46 -21.06 2.75
N GLY A 358 8.12 -19.92 2.55
CA GLY A 358 8.48 -18.99 3.63
C GLY A 358 7.33 -18.11 4.13
N SER A 359 6.13 -18.21 3.56
CA SER A 359 4.93 -17.55 4.08
C SER A 359 4.36 -18.32 5.28
N VAL A 360 3.67 -17.61 6.18
CA VAL A 360 2.88 -18.28 7.25
C VAL A 360 1.80 -19.23 6.68
N ASN A 361 1.36 -18.98 5.44
CA ASN A 361 0.40 -19.80 4.71
C ASN A 361 1.08 -20.76 3.72
N GLY A 362 2.41 -20.88 3.73
CA GLY A 362 3.16 -21.68 2.74
C GLY A 362 2.85 -23.18 2.77
N ALA A 363 2.30 -23.67 3.88
CA ALA A 363 1.84 -25.04 4.05
C ALA A 363 0.31 -25.20 3.99
N LEU A 364 -0.45 -24.11 3.77
CA LEU A 364 -1.91 -24.21 3.62
C LEU A 364 -2.27 -24.81 2.27
N ASP A 365 -3.16 -25.80 2.31
CA ASP A 365 -3.78 -26.41 1.15
C ASP A 365 -5.32 -26.34 1.25
N GLY A 366 -5.99 -26.48 0.10
CA GLY A 366 -7.43 -26.76 0.06
C GLY A 366 -8.33 -25.71 0.73
N GLY A 367 -9.29 -26.18 1.53
CA GLY A 367 -10.32 -25.37 2.20
C GLY A 367 -9.89 -24.70 3.52
N ALA A 368 -8.60 -24.76 3.88
CA ALA A 368 -8.09 -24.19 5.14
C ALA A 368 -8.01 -22.64 5.12
N TRP A 369 -8.26 -22.02 3.97
CA TRP A 369 -8.24 -20.58 3.79
C TRP A 369 -9.47 -19.91 4.43
N ARG A 370 -9.24 -18.87 5.24
CA ARG A 370 -10.30 -18.04 5.83
C ARG A 370 -11.11 -17.23 4.81
N SER A 371 -10.65 -17.15 3.55
CA SER A 371 -11.35 -16.45 2.47
C SER A 371 -11.01 -17.08 1.13
N CYS A 372 -11.95 -17.00 0.18
CA CYS A 372 -11.73 -17.36 -1.22
C CYS A 372 -10.85 -16.35 -1.97
N TYR A 373 -10.51 -15.22 -1.35
CA TYR A 373 -9.70 -14.17 -1.93
C TYR A 373 -8.49 -13.84 -1.07
N VAL A 374 -7.34 -13.65 -1.71
CA VAL A 374 -6.06 -13.46 -1.04
C VAL A 374 -5.31 -12.30 -1.70
N ALA A 375 -4.98 -11.26 -0.94
CA ALA A 375 -4.08 -10.21 -1.39
C ALA A 375 -2.62 -10.62 -1.22
N PHE A 376 -1.77 -10.18 -2.15
CA PHE A 376 -0.32 -10.37 -2.09
C PHE A 376 0.38 -9.11 -2.62
N HIS A 377 1.61 -8.86 -2.17
CA HIS A 377 2.39 -7.72 -2.63
C HIS A 377 3.42 -8.09 -3.70
N GLU A 378 4.15 -9.19 -3.48
CA GLU A 378 5.20 -9.64 -4.39
C GLU A 378 4.89 -11.03 -4.94
N ARG A 379 5.03 -11.18 -6.26
CA ARG A 379 5.05 -12.49 -6.94
C ARG A 379 6.40 -12.72 -7.60
N VAL A 380 6.86 -13.96 -7.55
CA VAL A 380 8.11 -14.41 -8.17
C VAL A 380 7.85 -15.66 -8.99
N LYS A 381 8.51 -15.79 -10.15
CA LYS A 381 8.49 -17.01 -10.94
C LYS A 381 9.83 -17.71 -10.80
N THR A 382 9.81 -18.91 -10.25
CA THR A 382 10.97 -19.81 -10.22
C THR A 382 10.63 -21.06 -11.02
N THR A 383 10.30 -22.17 -10.35
CA THR A 383 9.74 -23.38 -10.97
C THR A 383 8.27 -23.21 -11.33
N LYS A 384 7.54 -22.44 -10.54
CA LYS A 384 6.16 -21.99 -10.76
C LYS A 384 6.00 -20.57 -10.23
N VAL A 385 4.82 -19.98 -10.43
CA VAL A 385 4.49 -18.67 -9.87
C VAL A 385 4.23 -18.81 -8.37
N TYR A 386 4.97 -18.04 -7.57
CA TYR A 386 4.83 -17.99 -6.12
C TYR A 386 4.47 -16.59 -5.65
N MET A 387 3.50 -16.49 -4.75
CA MET A 387 3.25 -15.29 -3.95
C MET A 387 4.13 -15.32 -2.71
N ARG A 388 4.96 -14.29 -2.50
CA ARG A 388 5.92 -14.22 -1.38
C ARG A 388 5.24 -14.04 -0.04
N ASP A 389 4.17 -13.26 -0.04
CA ASP A 389 3.32 -12.94 1.09
C ASP A 389 1.86 -13.19 0.72
N SER A 390 1.03 -13.43 1.73
CA SER A 390 -0.40 -13.62 1.52
C SER A 390 -1.22 -13.07 2.69
N THR A 391 -2.38 -12.52 2.36
CA THR A 391 -3.38 -12.05 3.32
C THR A 391 -4.78 -12.38 2.80
N PRO A 392 -5.52 -13.31 3.42
CA PRO A 392 -6.93 -13.53 3.13
C PRO A 392 -7.71 -12.23 3.34
N VAL A 393 -8.50 -11.84 2.34
CA VAL A 393 -9.28 -10.59 2.39
C VAL A 393 -10.77 -10.92 2.48
N PRO A 394 -11.56 -10.18 3.28
CA PRO A 394 -13.01 -10.37 3.29
C PRO A 394 -13.59 -10.19 1.88
N PRO A 395 -14.43 -11.11 1.36
CA PRO A 395 -14.94 -11.01 -0.01
C PRO A 395 -15.64 -9.69 -0.33
N LEU A 396 -16.43 -9.16 0.62
CA LEU A 396 -17.10 -7.87 0.48
C LEU A 396 -16.11 -6.69 0.44
N ALA A 397 -14.96 -6.78 1.10
CA ALA A 397 -13.97 -5.70 1.10
C ALA A 397 -13.44 -5.44 -0.31
N MET A 398 -13.27 -6.49 -1.11
CA MET A 398 -12.89 -6.35 -2.52
C MET A 398 -13.93 -5.56 -3.30
N MET A 399 -15.22 -5.91 -3.14
CA MET A 399 -16.31 -5.25 -3.85
C MET A 399 -16.49 -3.79 -3.41
N LEU A 400 -16.15 -3.46 -2.16
CA LEU A 400 -16.30 -2.11 -1.61
C LEU A 400 -15.10 -1.18 -1.87
N LEU A 401 -13.88 -1.72 -1.88
CA LEU A 401 -12.65 -0.90 -1.79
C LEU A 401 -11.73 -1.00 -3.01
N ALA A 402 -11.91 -1.99 -3.89
CA ALA A 402 -11.14 -2.07 -5.12
C ALA A 402 -11.42 -0.89 -6.06
N GLY A 403 -10.46 -0.59 -6.94
CA GLY A 403 -10.57 0.52 -7.90
C GLY A 403 -11.24 0.18 -9.22
N GLY A 404 -11.53 -1.11 -9.49
CA GLY A 404 -12.06 -1.58 -10.77
C GLY A 404 -13.54 -1.29 -11.02
N ASP A 405 -14.07 -1.67 -12.17
CA ASP A 405 -15.48 -1.51 -12.52
C ASP A 405 -16.33 -2.58 -11.83
N LEU A 406 -17.41 -2.18 -11.14
CA LEU A 406 -18.31 -3.09 -10.42
C LEU A 406 -19.65 -3.14 -11.13
N ARG A 407 -20.01 -4.33 -11.59
CA ARG A 407 -21.28 -4.60 -12.27
C ARG A 407 -22.14 -5.55 -11.47
N ARG A 408 -23.45 -5.31 -11.53
CA ARG A 408 -24.47 -6.23 -11.04
C ARG A 408 -24.96 -7.07 -12.20
N GLU A 409 -24.83 -8.38 -12.09
CA GLU A 409 -25.38 -9.34 -13.03
C GLU A 409 -26.58 -10.01 -12.36
N HIS A 410 -27.74 -9.99 -13.01
CA HIS A 410 -28.92 -10.70 -12.51
C HIS A 410 -28.72 -12.20 -12.75
N GLY A 411 -28.85 -13.01 -11.71
CA GLY A 411 -28.92 -14.45 -11.86
C GLY A 411 -30.27 -14.82 -12.47
N ALA A 412 -30.36 -14.98 -13.79
CA ALA A 412 -31.58 -15.46 -14.42
C ALA A 412 -31.27 -16.50 -15.51
N GLY A 413 -31.87 -17.68 -15.36
CA GLY A 413 -32.25 -18.50 -16.52
C GLY A 413 -31.87 -19.99 -16.44
N LYS A 414 -32.88 -20.82 -16.61
CA LYS A 414 -32.93 -22.30 -16.69
C LYS A 414 -32.06 -22.96 -17.79
N ASP A 415 -30.96 -22.36 -18.21
CA ASP A 415 -30.05 -22.97 -19.20
C ASP A 415 -28.82 -23.57 -18.50
N GLY A 416 -29.09 -24.56 -17.64
CA GLY A 416 -28.25 -25.77 -17.48
C GLY A 416 -26.75 -25.63 -17.17
N ALA A 417 -26.25 -24.50 -16.65
CA ALA A 417 -24.84 -24.37 -16.27
C ALA A 417 -24.64 -23.50 -15.02
N SER A 418 -25.34 -23.83 -13.92
CA SER A 418 -24.99 -23.27 -12.61
C SER A 418 -23.68 -23.88 -12.13
N LEU A 419 -22.65 -23.05 -11.91
CA LEU A 419 -21.32 -23.45 -11.42
C LEU A 419 -21.26 -23.62 -9.89
N TYR A 420 -22.38 -23.44 -9.20
CA TYR A 420 -22.52 -23.51 -7.75
C TYR A 420 -23.96 -23.89 -7.38
N GLU A 421 -24.13 -24.52 -6.20
CA GLU A 421 -25.45 -24.76 -5.63
C GLU A 421 -26.07 -23.42 -5.20
N THR A 422 -27.17 -23.04 -5.85
CA THR A 422 -28.00 -21.91 -5.45
C THR A 422 -28.75 -22.29 -4.18
N GLY A 423 -28.22 -21.90 -3.03
CA GLY A 423 -28.94 -21.93 -1.76
C GLY A 423 -29.86 -20.71 -1.63
N GLY A 424 -30.86 -20.58 -2.49
CA GLY A 424 -31.73 -19.41 -2.48
C GLY A 424 -32.82 -19.47 -3.55
N ASP A 425 -33.99 -18.95 -3.18
CA ASP A 425 -35.26 -18.77 -3.90
C ASP A 425 -35.22 -18.11 -5.32
N GLY A 426 -34.05 -17.99 -5.95
CA GLY A 426 -33.87 -17.33 -7.25
C GLY A 426 -33.71 -15.81 -7.18
N THR A 427 -33.46 -15.23 -6.00
CA THR A 427 -33.24 -13.77 -5.79
C THR A 427 -31.78 -13.35 -5.66
N ASP A 428 -30.83 -14.26 -5.90
CA ASP A 428 -29.39 -13.98 -5.79
C ASP A 428 -28.85 -13.19 -7.00
N GLU A 429 -28.00 -12.20 -6.72
CA GLU A 429 -27.26 -11.43 -7.71
C GLU A 429 -25.76 -11.76 -7.68
N ILE A 430 -25.08 -11.49 -8.80
CA ILE A 430 -23.63 -11.60 -8.91
C ILE A 430 -23.04 -10.19 -8.98
N LEU A 431 -22.17 -9.87 -8.02
CA LEU A 431 -21.29 -8.71 -8.11
C LEU A 431 -20.02 -9.11 -8.84
N ALA A 432 -19.81 -8.54 -10.03
CA ALA A 432 -18.64 -8.77 -10.86
C ALA A 432 -17.72 -7.54 -10.86
N LEU A 433 -16.48 -7.71 -10.40
CA LEU A 433 -15.45 -6.68 -10.39
C LEU A 433 -14.42 -6.94 -11.51
N ASP A 434 -14.24 -5.97 -12.40
CA ASP A 434 -13.40 -6.07 -13.61
C ASP A 434 -13.72 -7.31 -14.48
N GLY A 435 -14.96 -7.83 -14.38
CA GLY A 435 -15.39 -9.07 -15.05
C GLY A 435 -14.70 -10.35 -14.56
N TYR A 436 -13.84 -10.26 -13.56
CA TYR A 436 -12.93 -11.34 -13.17
C TYR A 436 -13.22 -11.89 -11.76
N TYR A 437 -13.43 -10.99 -10.80
CA TYR A 437 -13.78 -11.39 -9.44
C TYR A 437 -15.30 -11.37 -9.28
N ARG A 438 -15.88 -12.48 -8.85
CA ARG A 438 -17.33 -12.67 -8.77
C ARG A 438 -17.76 -13.06 -7.37
N LEU A 439 -18.76 -12.39 -6.83
CA LEU A 439 -19.32 -12.68 -5.52
C LEU A 439 -20.84 -12.79 -5.60
N HIS A 440 -21.36 -13.95 -5.18
CA HIS A 440 -22.78 -14.16 -5.00
C HIS A 440 -23.26 -13.46 -3.73
N VAL A 441 -24.32 -12.67 -3.87
CA VAL A 441 -24.94 -11.96 -2.77
C VAL A 441 -26.46 -11.91 -2.99
N PRO A 442 -27.27 -11.88 -1.93
CA PRO A 442 -28.69 -11.57 -2.06
C PRO A 442 -28.89 -10.20 -2.73
N ALA A 443 -29.94 -10.03 -3.54
CA ALA A 443 -30.21 -8.77 -4.25
C ALA A 443 -30.19 -7.52 -3.35
N ALA A 444 -30.77 -7.62 -2.15
CA ALA A 444 -30.76 -6.54 -1.15
C ALA A 444 -29.33 -6.17 -0.69
N ALA A 445 -28.44 -7.15 -0.58
CA ALA A 445 -27.03 -6.92 -0.25
C ALA A 445 -26.26 -6.33 -1.44
N ALA A 446 -26.58 -6.72 -2.68
CA ALA A 446 -25.97 -6.14 -3.88
C ALA A 446 -26.18 -4.63 -3.96
N GLU A 447 -27.42 -4.18 -3.76
CA GLU A 447 -27.75 -2.75 -3.75
C GLU A 447 -27.02 -2.00 -2.63
N LEU A 448 -26.99 -2.58 -1.43
CA LEU A 448 -26.28 -1.99 -0.29
C LEU A 448 -24.78 -1.86 -0.56
N VAL A 449 -24.15 -2.88 -1.17
CA VAL A 449 -22.71 -2.84 -1.51
C VAL A 449 -22.41 -1.72 -2.50
N VAL A 450 -23.23 -1.53 -3.54
CA VAL A 450 -23.04 -0.43 -4.50
C VAL A 450 -23.14 0.93 -3.80
N ARG A 451 -24.20 1.15 -3.01
CA ARG A 451 -24.39 2.41 -2.26
C ARG A 451 -23.25 2.67 -1.26
N LEU A 452 -22.80 1.64 -0.55
CA LEU A 452 -21.68 1.75 0.41
C LEU A 452 -20.37 2.06 -0.29
N ARG A 453 -20.10 1.41 -1.43
CA ARG A 453 -18.92 1.67 -2.25
C ARG A 453 -18.87 3.14 -2.67
N GLU A 454 -19.98 3.70 -3.15
CA GLU A 454 -20.06 5.12 -3.51
C GLU A 454 -19.78 6.04 -2.33
N LYS A 455 -20.34 5.74 -1.15
CA LYS A 455 -20.07 6.51 0.09
C LYS A 455 -18.60 6.46 0.50
N ILE A 456 -17.96 5.28 0.45
CA ILE A 456 -16.54 5.12 0.79
C ILE A 456 -15.64 5.84 -0.22
N GLN A 457 -15.89 5.68 -1.52
CA GLN A 457 -15.18 6.44 -2.55
C GLN A 457 -15.42 7.95 -2.42
N GLY A 458 -16.60 8.35 -1.94
CA GLY A 458 -16.94 9.74 -1.59
C GLY A 458 -16.07 10.29 -0.46
N LEU A 459 -15.75 9.50 0.57
CA LEU A 459 -14.82 9.89 1.64
C LEU A 459 -13.42 10.19 1.09
N VAL A 460 -12.90 9.31 0.23
CA VAL A 460 -11.59 9.51 -0.40
C VAL A 460 -11.58 10.74 -1.30
N ARG A 461 -12.65 10.95 -2.08
CA ARG A 461 -12.81 12.15 -2.92
C ARG A 461 -12.86 13.44 -2.09
N ARG A 462 -13.57 13.44 -0.96
CA ARG A 462 -13.61 14.58 -0.03
C ARG A 462 -12.22 14.89 0.53
N LEU A 463 -11.49 13.88 1.01
CA LEU A 463 -10.11 14.05 1.48
C LEU A 463 -9.23 14.69 0.41
N ILE A 464 -9.29 14.22 -0.84
CA ILE A 464 -8.50 14.79 -1.94
C ILE A 464 -8.89 16.24 -2.24
N ALA A 465 -10.19 16.56 -2.22
CA ALA A 465 -10.67 17.92 -2.43
C ALA A 465 -10.21 18.89 -1.32
N GLU A 466 -10.22 18.44 -0.06
CA GLU A 466 -9.72 19.20 1.10
C GLU A 466 -8.21 19.45 1.02
N VAL A 467 -7.45 18.43 0.58
CA VAL A 467 -6.02 18.55 0.30
C VAL A 467 -5.76 19.64 -0.73
N ASP A 468 -6.49 19.61 -1.86
CA ASP A 468 -6.34 20.60 -2.93
C ASP A 468 -6.72 22.01 -2.46
N ALA A 469 -7.78 22.15 -1.66
CA ALA A 469 -8.18 23.43 -1.07
C ALA A 469 -7.10 23.98 -0.13
N THR A 470 -6.56 23.14 0.75
CA THR A 470 -5.47 23.49 1.69
C THR A 470 -4.21 23.93 0.94
N ARG A 471 -3.91 23.30 -0.19
CA ARG A 471 -2.79 23.68 -1.05
C ARG A 471 -2.97 25.05 -1.68
N ARG A 472 -4.15 25.34 -2.23
CA ARG A 472 -4.46 26.66 -2.80
C ARG A 472 -4.39 27.75 -1.74
N ALA A 473 -4.93 27.52 -0.54
CA ALA A 473 -4.88 28.47 0.56
C ALA A 473 -3.44 28.77 1.03
N GLY A 474 -2.57 27.75 1.10
CA GLY A 474 -1.18 27.93 1.48
C GLY A 474 -0.28 28.56 0.41
N GLY A 475 -0.63 28.49 -0.86
CA GLY A 475 0.11 29.11 -1.96
C GLY A 475 -0.08 30.63 -2.08
N GLY A 476 -1.13 31.19 -1.47
CA GLY A 476 -1.49 32.61 -1.60
C GLY A 476 -0.67 33.61 -0.78
N ARG A 477 0.26 33.16 0.08
CA ARG A 477 1.07 34.06 0.94
C ARG A 477 2.45 34.44 0.40
N GLY A 478 2.83 33.99 -0.80
CA GLY A 478 4.17 34.21 -1.38
C GLY A 478 4.31 35.35 -2.40
N GLY A 479 3.26 36.15 -2.65
CA GLY A 479 3.23 37.08 -3.78
C GLY A 479 2.60 38.44 -3.48
N ARG A 480 3.08 39.14 -2.44
CA ARG A 480 2.91 40.60 -2.29
C ARG A 480 4.20 41.18 -1.70
N GLY A 481 5.21 41.31 -2.55
CA GLY A 481 6.42 42.07 -2.26
C GLY A 481 6.73 42.97 -3.46
N GLY A 482 6.70 44.29 -3.22
CA GLY A 482 7.29 45.30 -4.10
C GLY A 482 6.35 45.91 -5.14
N GLY A 483 5.73 47.05 -4.81
CA GLY A 483 5.09 47.90 -5.81
C GLY A 483 4.40 49.14 -5.22
N GLY A 484 5.09 50.28 -5.25
CA GLY A 484 4.56 51.63 -5.02
C GLY A 484 4.79 52.17 -3.60
N ALA A 485 5.32 53.38 -3.37
CA ALA A 485 5.51 54.51 -4.27
C ALA A 485 6.61 55.44 -3.74
N GLY A 486 7.46 55.93 -4.65
CA GLY A 486 8.10 57.23 -4.50
C GLY A 486 7.23 58.30 -5.16
N GLY A 487 7.20 59.49 -4.57
CA GLY A 487 6.56 60.68 -5.14
C GLY A 487 6.00 61.59 -4.06
N GLY A 488 6.68 62.71 -3.81
CA GLY A 488 6.29 63.77 -2.88
C GLY A 488 7.49 64.33 -2.15
#